data_AF-A0AAU3VPX5-F1
#
_entry.id   AF-A0AAU3VPX5-F1
#
_cell.length_a   1.000
_cell.length_b   1.000
_cell.length_c   1.000
_cell.angle_alpha   90.00
_cell.angle_beta   90.00
_cell.angle_gamma   90.00
#
_symmetry.space_group_name_H-M   'P 1'
#
loop_
_entity.id
_entity.type
_entity.pdbx_description
1 polymer ?
#
loop_
_entity_poly.entity_id
_entity_poly.type
_entity_poly.pdbx_seq_one_letter_code
_entity_poly.pdbx_strand_id
1 'polypeptide(L)'
;MAAEAQQWADALVDFGPYNTLLHFKDTKTASLDVTDAPPSALASLLDGRKTRLIGLFPDTADHGAACTRARSLRRRMVELDEEQGIEAGRLALGLLRVDPPPTRGSTPVPALRAPLLLQPLVIQPRTASENDFVLETAGEAEINPVLLYALSRQYGMDGDTEALADKVSAALEECADPAGRLRIAYGILEADLARSSLTAELEERIVAGVFSFDRLPMVQDLRSATELLAGHPVIAALTGDPEANRALAEDDTGYRAPAGADDIPPQSEYLVLDADASQQKVISAALAGSHLVIEGPPGTGKSQTIANLIATFSALGKRVLFVAEKRAAIEAVTDNLVTVDLDGLVFDLHGNKLSRRQIAQQLHDALEQAGQQAPPRPADLHTGLAHYREETLRHIQEFHQPLTPWQVSPHQAITHLMGCPPAHHTRLRLRGPALGRRYPAASRSRAQPRPGRHPAGLCGLSPRRRPLVSCWSQS
;
A
#
# COMPACT_ATOMS: atom_id res chain seq x y z
N MET A 1 25.64 -9.78 -0.53
CA MET A 1 25.05 -8.47 -0.19
C MET A 1 25.24 -7.44 -1.29
N ALA A 2 26.44 -6.88 -1.53
CA ALA A 2 26.60 -5.87 -2.58
C ALA A 2 26.28 -6.40 -3.99
N ALA A 3 26.67 -7.64 -4.30
CA ALA A 3 26.34 -8.30 -5.56
C ALA A 3 24.83 -8.56 -5.70
N GLU A 4 24.16 -9.00 -4.64
CA GLU A 4 22.72 -9.28 -4.61
C GLU A 4 21.88 -8.00 -4.67
N ALA A 5 22.27 -6.95 -3.95
CA ALA A 5 21.63 -5.64 -4.05
C ALA A 5 21.76 -5.08 -5.48
N GLN A 6 22.91 -5.29 -6.12
CA GLN A 6 23.11 -4.95 -7.53
C GLN A 6 22.23 -5.81 -8.46
N GLN A 7 22.12 -7.12 -8.20
CA GLN A 7 21.24 -8.00 -8.97
C GLN A 7 19.76 -7.61 -8.83
N TRP A 8 19.30 -7.23 -7.63
CA TRP A 8 17.95 -6.72 -7.41
C TRP A 8 17.73 -5.38 -8.10
N ALA A 9 18.70 -4.48 -8.05
CA ALA A 9 18.67 -3.22 -8.79
C ALA A 9 18.56 -3.45 -10.31
N ASP A 10 19.35 -4.37 -10.87
CA ASP A 10 19.30 -4.68 -12.29
C ASP A 10 18.01 -5.41 -12.68
N ALA A 11 17.41 -6.20 -11.77
CA ALA A 11 16.09 -6.80 -11.98
C ALA A 11 14.95 -5.76 -11.97
N LEU A 12 15.12 -4.64 -11.27
CA LEU A 12 14.15 -3.55 -11.24
C LEU A 12 14.17 -2.76 -12.56
N VAL A 13 15.34 -2.54 -13.16
CA VAL A 13 15.50 -1.90 -14.47
C VAL A 13 15.34 -2.95 -15.57
N ASP A 14 14.12 -3.11 -16.09
CA ASP A 14 13.89 -3.96 -17.26
C ASP A 14 14.66 -3.39 -18.47
N PHE A 15 15.81 -3.97 -18.81
CA PHE A 15 16.57 -3.63 -20.01
C PHE A 15 16.04 -4.34 -21.27
N GLY A 16 14.91 -5.04 -21.16
CA GLY A 16 14.27 -5.70 -22.27
C GLY A 16 13.65 -4.72 -23.27
N PRO A 17 13.27 -5.24 -24.45
CA PRO A 17 12.71 -4.43 -25.55
C PRO A 17 11.32 -3.84 -25.26
N TYR A 18 10.74 -4.13 -24.10
CA TYR A 18 9.43 -3.64 -23.65
C TYR A 18 9.53 -2.38 -22.79
N ASN A 19 10.73 -2.00 -22.33
CA ASN A 19 10.92 -0.79 -21.58
C ASN A 19 10.82 0.44 -22.50
N THR A 20 9.70 1.16 -22.41
CA THR A 20 9.42 2.35 -23.24
C THR A 20 10.35 3.53 -22.93
N LEU A 21 11.07 3.50 -21.80
CA LEU A 21 12.09 4.49 -21.45
C LEU A 21 13.43 4.26 -22.16
N LEU A 22 13.65 3.08 -22.75
CA LEU A 22 14.90 2.74 -23.47
C LEU A 22 14.66 2.41 -24.95
N HIS A 23 13.53 1.77 -25.24
CA HIS A 23 13.18 1.25 -26.55
C HIS A 23 11.77 1.70 -26.97
N PHE A 24 11.55 3.01 -27.02
CA PHE A 24 10.27 3.62 -27.37
C PHE A 24 9.82 3.22 -28.78
N LYS A 25 8.58 2.72 -28.86
CA LYS A 25 7.88 2.35 -30.09
C LYS A 25 6.48 2.94 -30.08
N ASP A 26 6.08 3.49 -31.22
CA ASP A 26 4.72 3.98 -31.39
C ASP A 26 3.71 2.83 -31.31
N THR A 27 2.70 3.02 -30.47
CA THR A 27 1.56 2.09 -30.35
C THR A 27 0.25 2.86 -30.46
N LYS A 28 -0.78 2.20 -30.98
CA LYS A 28 -2.12 2.81 -31.08
C LYS A 28 -2.79 3.01 -29.71
N THR A 29 -2.30 2.33 -28.67
CA THR A 29 -2.95 2.26 -27.35
C THR A 29 -2.19 3.02 -26.25
N ALA A 30 -0.88 3.20 -26.37
CA ALA A 30 -0.05 3.79 -25.32
C ALA A 30 0.77 5.01 -25.78
N SER A 31 0.53 5.54 -26.98
CA SER A 31 1.18 6.76 -27.45
C SER A 31 0.28 7.64 -28.33
N LEU A 32 0.42 8.95 -28.16
CA LEU A 32 -0.19 10.00 -28.95
C LEU A 32 0.91 10.99 -29.37
N ASP A 33 1.24 10.99 -30.66
CA ASP A 33 2.21 11.91 -31.24
C ASP A 33 1.58 13.27 -31.48
N VAL A 34 2.15 14.32 -30.90
CA VAL A 34 1.70 15.72 -31.03
C VAL A 34 2.74 16.61 -31.73
N THR A 35 3.74 16.01 -32.38
CA THR A 35 4.85 16.73 -33.02
C THR A 35 4.37 17.75 -34.04
N ASP A 36 3.42 17.38 -34.90
CA ASP A 36 2.89 18.22 -35.98
C ASP A 36 1.70 19.12 -35.55
N ALA A 37 1.45 19.25 -34.24
CA ALA A 37 0.38 20.09 -33.74
C ALA A 37 0.62 21.59 -34.04
N PRO A 38 -0.45 22.42 -34.13
CA PRO A 38 -0.30 23.85 -34.34
C PRO A 38 0.65 24.50 -33.32
N PRO A 39 1.62 25.35 -33.73
CA PRO A 39 2.65 25.86 -32.82
C PRO A 39 2.13 26.57 -31.57
N SER A 40 1.00 27.28 -31.69
CA SER A 40 0.37 27.94 -30.55
C SER A 40 -0.26 26.97 -29.54
N ALA A 41 -0.85 25.87 -30.01
CA ALA A 41 -1.40 24.82 -29.15
C ALA A 41 -0.29 24.01 -28.50
N LEU A 42 0.78 23.71 -29.24
CA LEU A 42 1.95 23.02 -28.72
C LEU A 42 2.67 23.85 -27.65
N ALA A 43 2.93 25.14 -27.91
CA ALA A 43 3.54 26.05 -26.92
C ALA A 43 2.69 26.14 -25.65
N SER A 44 1.35 26.23 -25.80
CA SER A 44 0.42 26.20 -24.67
C SER A 44 0.54 24.91 -23.83
N LEU A 45 0.68 23.75 -24.48
CA LEU A 45 0.85 22.48 -23.79
C LEU A 45 2.19 22.37 -23.06
N LEU A 46 3.28 22.83 -23.68
CA LEU A 46 4.62 22.82 -23.08
C LEU A 46 4.74 23.80 -21.90
N ASP A 47 3.95 24.88 -21.92
CA ASP A 47 3.81 25.87 -20.83
C ASP A 47 2.98 25.37 -19.62
N GLY A 48 2.48 24.12 -19.62
CA GLY A 48 1.61 23.64 -18.55
C GLY A 48 0.18 24.15 -18.61
N ARG A 49 -0.24 24.79 -19.71
CA ARG A 49 -1.62 25.27 -19.85
C ARG A 49 -2.52 24.15 -20.35
N LYS A 50 -3.75 24.13 -19.82
CA LYS A 50 -4.83 23.25 -20.28
C LYS A 50 -5.09 23.43 -21.77
N THR A 51 -4.67 22.45 -22.55
CA THR A 51 -4.72 22.48 -24.01
C THR A 51 -5.71 21.45 -24.51
N ARG A 52 -6.67 21.89 -25.32
CA ARG A 52 -7.70 20.99 -25.87
C ARG A 52 -7.14 20.12 -26.98
N LEU A 53 -7.57 18.87 -27.02
CA LEU A 53 -7.14 17.93 -28.05
C LEU A 53 -7.57 18.37 -29.46
N ILE A 54 -8.75 19.00 -29.61
CA ILE A 54 -9.16 19.62 -30.88
C ILE A 54 -8.24 20.78 -31.32
N GLY A 55 -7.54 21.43 -30.38
CA GLY A 55 -6.55 22.46 -30.70
C GLY A 55 -5.23 21.87 -31.19
N LEU A 56 -4.88 20.67 -30.73
CA LEU A 56 -3.70 19.93 -31.17
C LEU A 56 -3.94 19.21 -32.50
N PHE A 57 -5.16 18.73 -32.73
CA PHE A 57 -5.59 18.04 -33.95
C PHE A 57 -6.85 18.74 -34.50
N PRO A 58 -6.71 19.82 -35.30
CA PRO A 58 -7.85 20.58 -35.81
C PRO A 58 -8.59 19.90 -36.96
N ASP A 59 -7.94 19.00 -37.71
CA ASP A 59 -8.59 18.18 -38.74
C ASP A 59 -9.54 17.16 -38.09
N THR A 60 -10.76 17.05 -38.60
CA THR A 60 -11.79 16.15 -38.05
C THR A 60 -11.42 14.67 -38.11
N ALA A 61 -10.70 14.22 -39.14
CA ALA A 61 -10.25 12.83 -39.26
C ALA A 61 -9.16 12.52 -38.24
N ASP A 62 -8.17 13.39 -38.13
CA ASP A 62 -7.07 13.25 -37.18
C ASP A 62 -7.55 13.40 -35.73
N HIS A 63 -8.51 14.29 -35.50
CA HIS A 63 -9.11 14.48 -34.18
C HIS A 63 -9.83 13.22 -33.69
N GLY A 64 -10.62 12.55 -34.54
CA GLY A 64 -11.30 11.30 -34.16
C GLY A 64 -10.32 10.19 -33.80
N ALA A 65 -9.22 10.07 -34.56
CA ALA A 65 -8.13 9.14 -34.26
C ALA A 65 -7.41 9.52 -32.95
N ALA A 66 -7.13 10.80 -32.74
CA ALA A 66 -6.52 11.34 -31.54
C ALA A 66 -7.38 11.07 -30.29
N CYS A 67 -8.70 11.28 -30.35
CA CYS A 67 -9.62 10.96 -29.25
C CYS A 67 -9.57 9.47 -28.89
N THR A 68 -9.49 8.58 -29.88
CA THR A 68 -9.38 7.13 -29.64
C THR A 68 -8.07 6.76 -28.94
N ARG A 69 -6.96 7.38 -29.35
CA ARG A 69 -5.64 7.20 -28.71
C ARG A 69 -5.61 7.80 -27.32
N ALA A 70 -6.08 9.02 -27.13
CA ALA A 70 -6.15 9.71 -25.85
C ALA A 70 -7.01 8.93 -24.83
N ARG A 71 -8.13 8.35 -25.26
CA ARG A 71 -8.94 7.45 -24.42
C ARG A 71 -8.17 6.22 -23.97
N SER A 72 -7.49 5.55 -24.91
CA SER A 72 -6.72 4.34 -24.61
C SER A 72 -5.55 4.64 -23.67
N LEU A 73 -4.84 5.74 -23.93
CA LEU A 73 -3.74 6.23 -23.11
C LEU A 73 -4.21 6.59 -21.71
N ARG A 74 -5.26 7.40 -21.59
CA ARG A 74 -5.88 7.76 -20.31
C ARG A 74 -6.29 6.52 -19.52
N ARG A 75 -6.98 5.56 -20.16
CA ARG A 75 -7.40 4.32 -19.48
C ARG A 75 -6.21 3.60 -18.85
N ARG A 76 -5.10 3.51 -19.58
CA ARG A 76 -3.88 2.85 -19.08
C ARG A 76 -3.18 3.65 -17.98
N MET A 77 -3.21 4.98 -18.07
CA MET A 77 -2.70 5.86 -16.99
C MET A 77 -3.50 5.69 -15.70
N VAL A 78 -4.84 5.69 -15.80
CA VAL A 78 -5.73 5.47 -14.64
C VAL A 78 -5.56 4.07 -14.06
N GLU A 79 -5.47 3.05 -14.92
CA GLU A 79 -5.23 1.66 -14.48
C GLU A 79 -3.92 1.53 -13.69
N LEU A 80 -2.83 2.15 -14.15
CA LEU A 80 -1.55 2.12 -13.44
C LEU A 80 -1.59 2.90 -12.12
N ASP A 81 -2.28 4.03 -12.09
CA ASP A 81 -2.47 4.84 -10.88
C ASP A 81 -3.32 4.09 -9.83
N GLU A 82 -4.49 3.58 -10.23
CA GLU A 82 -5.42 2.90 -9.31
C GLU A 82 -4.90 1.51 -8.84
N GLU A 83 -4.31 0.73 -9.75
CA GLU A 83 -3.89 -0.65 -9.44
C GLU A 83 -2.48 -0.73 -8.86
N GLN A 84 -1.58 0.18 -9.22
CA GLN A 84 -0.16 0.12 -8.84
C GLN A 84 0.33 1.38 -8.11
N GLY A 85 -0.49 2.43 -7.99
CA GLY A 85 -0.04 3.73 -7.45
C GLY A 85 1.00 4.41 -8.33
N ILE A 86 1.02 4.09 -9.63
CA ILE A 86 2.06 4.53 -10.56
C ILE A 86 1.52 5.61 -11.50
N GLU A 87 1.97 6.85 -11.27
CA GLU A 87 1.69 8.00 -12.15
C GLU A 87 2.58 7.98 -13.41
N ALA A 88 2.24 7.14 -14.38
CA ALA A 88 3.07 6.92 -15.57
C ALA A 88 2.79 7.87 -16.77
N GLY A 89 1.88 8.84 -16.64
CA GLY A 89 1.58 9.77 -17.74
C GLY A 89 2.71 10.76 -17.97
N ARG A 90 3.38 10.70 -19.13
CA ARG A 90 4.42 11.69 -19.50
C ARG A 90 4.26 12.20 -20.93
N LEU A 91 4.68 13.44 -21.13
CA LEU A 91 5.00 14.01 -22.42
C LEU A 91 6.51 13.86 -22.63
N ALA A 92 6.89 12.99 -23.57
CA ALA A 92 8.28 12.82 -24.00
C ALA A 92 8.65 13.95 -24.96
N LEU A 93 9.72 14.68 -24.64
CA LEU A 93 10.30 15.69 -25.53
C LEU A 93 11.61 15.12 -26.09
N GLY A 94 11.62 14.90 -27.39
CA GLY A 94 12.72 14.30 -28.14
C GLY A 94 12.92 12.83 -27.85
N LEU A 95 13.42 12.11 -28.86
CA LEU A 95 13.87 10.74 -28.72
C LEU A 95 15.35 10.67 -29.08
N LEU A 96 16.16 10.20 -28.14
CA LEU A 96 17.58 9.97 -28.34
C LEU A 96 17.78 8.56 -28.92
N ARG A 97 18.41 8.50 -30.09
CA ARG A 97 18.94 7.26 -30.65
C ARG A 97 20.41 7.16 -30.33
N VAL A 98 20.83 6.01 -29.79
CA VAL A 98 22.25 5.75 -29.51
C VAL A 98 22.60 4.40 -30.09
N ASP A 99 23.64 4.38 -30.91
CA ASP A 99 24.15 3.14 -31.50
C ASP A 99 24.80 2.27 -30.42
N PRO A 100 24.65 0.95 -30.51
CA PRO A 100 25.26 0.05 -29.54
C PRO A 100 26.78 0.09 -29.64
N PRO A 101 27.51 0.03 -28.52
CA PRO A 101 28.96 -0.03 -28.56
C PRO A 101 29.42 -1.34 -29.22
N PRO A 102 30.59 -1.35 -29.89
CA PRO A 102 31.14 -2.57 -30.48
C PRO A 102 31.55 -3.56 -29.38
N THR A 103 30.73 -4.57 -29.10
CA THR A 103 31.03 -5.61 -28.10
C THR A 103 31.86 -6.75 -28.71
N ARG A 104 32.96 -7.14 -28.04
CA ARG A 104 33.84 -8.27 -28.45
C ARG A 104 33.45 -9.63 -27.84
N GLY A 105 32.40 -9.70 -27.02
CA GLY A 105 31.91 -10.94 -26.43
C GLY A 105 30.75 -10.72 -25.45
N SER A 106 29.81 -11.67 -25.43
CA SER A 106 28.50 -11.65 -24.73
C SER A 106 27.42 -10.75 -25.36
N THR A 107 26.18 -11.01 -24.93
CA THR A 107 24.88 -10.63 -25.51
C THR A 107 24.88 -9.26 -26.20
N PRO A 108 24.43 -9.16 -27.47
CA PRO A 108 24.40 -7.89 -28.19
C PRO A 108 23.50 -6.89 -27.47
N VAL A 109 24.04 -5.72 -27.17
CA VAL A 109 23.27 -4.57 -26.66
C VAL A 109 22.46 -4.01 -27.84
N PRO A 110 21.13 -3.87 -27.73
CA PRO A 110 20.32 -3.28 -28.80
C PRO A 110 20.61 -1.78 -28.98
N ALA A 111 20.23 -1.18 -30.10
CA ALA A 111 20.24 0.28 -30.22
C ALA A 111 19.19 0.91 -29.28
N LEU A 112 19.53 2.04 -28.64
CA LEU A 112 18.56 2.82 -27.87
C LEU A 112 17.69 3.65 -28.79
N ARG A 113 16.44 3.82 -28.38
CA ARG A 113 15.56 4.87 -28.87
C ARG A 113 14.70 5.32 -27.70
N ALA A 114 15.24 6.21 -26.88
CA ALA A 114 14.72 6.57 -25.57
C ALA A 114 14.19 8.01 -25.55
N PRO A 115 13.11 8.31 -24.80
CA PRO A 115 12.78 9.70 -24.47
C PRO A 115 13.96 10.41 -23.84
N LEU A 116 14.28 11.63 -24.30
CA LEU A 116 15.34 12.44 -23.70
C LEU A 116 14.80 13.17 -22.46
N LEU A 117 13.75 13.98 -22.63
CA LEU A 117 13.06 14.64 -21.53
C LEU A 117 11.67 14.05 -21.32
N LEU A 118 11.22 14.02 -20.07
CA LEU A 118 9.91 13.55 -19.65
C LEU A 118 9.26 14.61 -18.76
N GLN A 119 8.10 15.09 -19.17
CA GLN A 119 7.29 16.02 -18.38
C GLN A 119 6.00 15.32 -17.93
N PRO A 120 5.58 15.40 -16.64
CA PRO A 120 4.33 14.81 -16.21
C PRO A 120 3.14 15.33 -17.03
N LEU A 121 2.22 14.43 -17.37
CA LEU A 121 1.08 14.71 -18.24
C LEU A 121 -0.20 14.15 -17.63
N VAL A 122 -1.24 14.99 -17.59
CA VAL A 122 -2.59 14.62 -17.20
C VAL A 122 -3.51 14.74 -18.41
N ILE A 123 -4.38 13.74 -18.60
CA ILE A 123 -5.37 13.70 -19.67
C ILE A 123 -6.76 13.57 -19.06
N GLN A 124 -7.62 14.56 -19.29
CA GLN A 124 -8.97 14.60 -18.74
C GLN A 124 -10.03 14.63 -19.85
N PRO A 125 -11.10 13.82 -19.77
CA PRO A 125 -12.20 13.89 -20.71
C PRO A 125 -12.99 15.18 -20.48
N ARG A 126 -13.42 15.81 -21.57
CA ARG A 126 -14.25 17.03 -21.52
C ARG A 126 -15.75 16.72 -21.38
N THR A 127 -16.15 15.56 -21.87
CA THR A 127 -17.55 15.12 -21.93
C THR A 127 -17.66 13.69 -21.43
N ALA A 128 -18.84 13.30 -20.94
CA ALA A 128 -19.11 11.91 -20.56
C ALA A 128 -19.01 10.94 -21.77
N SER A 129 -19.24 11.44 -22.98
CA SER A 129 -19.06 10.69 -24.23
C SER A 129 -17.59 10.55 -24.65
N GLU A 130 -16.65 11.20 -23.94
CA GLU A 130 -15.22 11.20 -24.25
C GLU A 130 -14.91 11.58 -25.71
N ASN A 131 -15.64 12.55 -26.26
CA ASN A 131 -15.48 13.00 -27.64
C ASN A 131 -14.37 14.04 -27.83
N ASP A 132 -13.84 14.59 -26.73
CA ASP A 132 -12.72 15.53 -26.70
C ASP A 132 -12.02 15.41 -25.34
N PHE A 133 -10.74 15.80 -25.29
CA PHE A 133 -9.89 15.71 -24.11
C PHE A 133 -9.15 17.02 -23.86
N VAL A 134 -8.72 17.23 -22.62
CA VAL A 134 -7.75 18.27 -22.25
C VAL A 134 -6.48 17.59 -21.80
N LEU A 135 -5.37 18.03 -22.38
CA LEU A 135 -4.02 17.67 -21.99
C LEU A 135 -3.43 18.82 -21.18
N GLU A 136 -2.80 18.50 -20.06
CA GLU A 136 -2.16 19.46 -19.18
C GLU A 136 -0.85 18.83 -18.68
N THR A 137 0.28 19.46 -18.97
CA THR A 137 1.53 19.04 -18.35
C THR A 137 1.56 19.57 -16.91
N ALA A 138 1.96 18.71 -15.97
CA ALA A 138 2.02 19.04 -14.56
C ALA A 138 3.49 19.05 -14.14
N GLY A 139 3.97 20.11 -13.49
CA GLY A 139 5.37 20.20 -13.08
C GLY A 139 6.37 20.38 -14.23
N GLU A 140 7.63 20.14 -13.91
CA GLU A 140 8.78 20.44 -14.78
C GLU A 140 9.20 19.23 -15.63
N ALA A 141 9.93 19.51 -16.71
CA ALA A 141 10.51 18.47 -17.54
C ALA A 141 11.83 17.99 -16.91
N GLU A 142 12.03 16.68 -16.88
CA GLU A 142 13.24 16.06 -16.32
C GLU A 142 13.91 15.21 -17.39
N ILE A 143 15.24 15.09 -17.32
CA ILE A 143 15.95 14.12 -18.15
C ILE A 143 15.58 12.71 -17.74
N ASN A 144 15.37 11.83 -18.72
CA ASN A 144 15.03 10.43 -18.47
C ASN A 144 16.14 9.74 -17.66
N PRO A 145 15.90 9.40 -16.38
CA PRO A 145 16.95 8.86 -15.54
C PRO A 145 17.33 7.42 -15.93
N VAL A 146 16.38 6.65 -16.49
CA VAL A 146 16.64 5.28 -16.97
C VAL A 146 17.57 5.30 -18.18
N LEU A 147 17.44 6.31 -19.05
CA LEU A 147 18.37 6.55 -20.14
C LEU A 147 19.79 6.80 -19.60
N LEU A 148 19.97 7.71 -18.64
CA LEU A 148 21.30 7.97 -18.05
C LEU A 148 21.90 6.72 -17.40
N TYR A 149 21.08 5.95 -16.68
CA TYR A 149 21.50 4.69 -16.09
C TYR A 149 21.98 3.69 -17.16
N ALA A 150 21.18 3.49 -18.21
CA ALA A 150 21.54 2.59 -19.31
C ALA A 150 22.81 3.05 -20.02
N LEU A 151 22.96 4.35 -20.29
CA LEU A 151 24.16 4.91 -20.93
C LEU A 151 25.43 4.59 -20.13
N SER A 152 25.41 4.80 -18.80
CA SER A 152 26.59 4.47 -17.98
C SER A 152 26.85 2.95 -17.90
N ARG A 153 25.79 2.13 -17.79
CA ARG A 153 25.91 0.70 -17.49
C ARG A 153 26.12 -0.19 -18.71
N GLN A 154 25.42 0.06 -19.81
CA GLN A 154 25.42 -0.79 -21.00
C GLN A 154 26.23 -0.19 -22.15
N TYR A 155 26.28 1.14 -22.24
CA TYR A 155 26.94 1.85 -23.34
C TYR A 155 28.33 2.38 -22.93
N GLY A 156 28.69 2.29 -21.65
CA GLY A 156 30.02 2.68 -21.17
C GLY A 156 30.23 4.19 -21.16
N MET A 157 29.16 4.98 -20.96
CA MET A 157 29.29 6.41 -20.76
C MET A 157 29.99 6.69 -19.43
N ASP A 158 31.18 7.29 -19.51
CA ASP A 158 31.97 7.67 -18.34
C ASP A 158 31.47 9.01 -17.79
N GLY A 159 31.09 9.03 -16.51
CA GLY A 159 30.68 10.26 -15.84
C GLY A 159 29.77 10.03 -14.65
N ASP A 160 29.56 11.11 -13.90
CA ASP A 160 28.57 11.16 -12.84
C ASP A 160 27.20 11.51 -13.44
N THR A 161 26.32 10.51 -13.52
CA THR A 161 24.97 10.65 -14.07
C THR A 161 24.09 11.56 -13.22
N GLU A 162 24.34 11.66 -11.91
CA GLU A 162 23.58 12.51 -11.00
C GLU A 162 23.97 13.97 -11.22
N ALA A 163 25.28 14.26 -11.27
CA ALA A 163 25.77 15.59 -11.61
C ALA A 163 25.35 16.05 -13.03
N LEU A 164 25.20 15.11 -13.96
CA LEU A 164 24.66 15.40 -15.29
C LEU A 164 23.17 15.74 -15.24
N ALA A 165 22.38 14.97 -14.49
CA ALA A 165 20.96 15.25 -14.30
C ALA A 165 20.74 16.63 -13.65
N ASP A 166 21.53 16.98 -12.63
CA ASP A 166 21.49 18.29 -11.96
C ASP A 166 21.84 19.43 -12.91
N LYS A 167 22.88 19.27 -13.74
CA LYS A 167 23.25 20.26 -14.76
C LYS A 167 22.12 20.49 -15.77
N VAL A 168 21.48 19.40 -16.22
CA VAL A 168 20.34 19.51 -17.13
C VAL A 168 19.17 20.20 -16.42
N SER A 169 18.81 19.80 -15.20
CA SER A 169 17.74 20.40 -14.42
C SER A 169 17.95 21.92 -14.24
N ALA A 170 19.13 22.35 -13.80
CA ALA A 170 19.45 23.78 -13.67
C ALA A 170 19.32 24.54 -15.01
N ALA A 171 19.80 23.95 -16.11
CA ALA A 171 19.69 24.56 -17.43
C ALA A 171 18.24 24.63 -17.95
N LEU A 172 17.38 23.70 -17.53
CA LEU A 172 15.95 23.71 -17.85
C LEU A 172 15.19 24.79 -17.07
N GLU A 173 15.54 25.02 -15.80
CA GLU A 173 14.98 26.09 -14.97
C GLU A 173 15.32 27.49 -15.53
N GLU A 174 16.55 27.69 -16.02
CA GLU A 174 16.98 28.95 -16.63
C GLU A 174 16.38 29.19 -18.03
N CYS A 175 15.87 28.14 -18.67
CA CYS A 175 15.34 28.22 -20.03
C CYS A 175 13.87 28.69 -20.04
N ALA A 176 13.68 29.95 -20.43
CA ALA A 176 12.36 30.57 -20.56
C ALA A 176 11.53 30.04 -21.75
N ASP A 177 12.17 29.51 -22.79
CA ASP A 177 11.49 28.95 -23.97
C ASP A 177 11.36 27.42 -23.85
N PRO A 178 10.14 26.87 -23.64
CA PRO A 178 9.95 25.43 -23.53
C PRO A 178 10.39 24.65 -24.76
N ALA A 179 10.36 25.24 -25.96
CA ALA A 179 10.83 24.57 -27.17
C ALA A 179 12.37 24.48 -27.22
N GLY A 180 13.08 25.43 -26.61
CA GLY A 180 14.54 25.45 -26.50
C GLY A 180 15.11 24.42 -25.52
N ARG A 181 14.33 24.03 -24.51
CA ARG A 181 14.70 23.05 -23.47
C ARG A 181 15.27 21.75 -24.03
N LEU A 182 14.66 21.23 -25.09
CA LEU A 182 15.09 19.99 -25.74
C LEU A 182 16.53 20.08 -26.25
N ARG A 183 16.84 21.18 -26.97
CA ARG A 183 18.16 21.37 -27.59
C ARG A 183 19.24 21.62 -26.54
N ILE A 184 18.91 22.33 -25.47
CA ILE A 184 19.82 22.55 -24.33
C ILE A 184 20.17 21.21 -23.66
N ALA A 185 19.17 20.41 -23.32
CA ALA A 185 19.39 19.11 -22.70
C ALA A 185 20.22 18.18 -23.61
N TYR A 186 19.92 18.15 -24.91
CA TYR A 186 20.69 17.37 -25.86
C TYR A 186 22.14 17.85 -25.97
N GLY A 187 22.40 19.16 -26.06
CA GLY A 187 23.75 19.70 -26.14
C GLY A 187 24.63 19.39 -24.92
N ILE A 188 24.04 19.38 -23.72
CA ILE A 188 24.74 18.98 -22.49
C ILE A 188 25.10 17.48 -22.54
N LEU A 189 24.14 16.64 -22.94
CA LEU A 189 24.34 15.19 -23.02
C LEU A 189 25.32 14.79 -24.13
N GLU A 190 25.24 15.43 -25.30
CA GLU A 190 26.08 15.18 -26.47
C GLU A 190 27.56 15.38 -26.15
N ALA A 191 27.90 16.40 -25.35
CA ALA A 191 29.27 16.63 -24.92
C ALA A 191 29.84 15.44 -24.13
N ASP A 192 29.03 14.80 -23.29
CA ASP A 192 29.44 13.66 -22.47
C ASP A 192 29.47 12.34 -23.26
N LEU A 193 28.51 12.16 -24.17
CA LEU A 193 28.50 11.03 -25.11
C LEU A 193 29.73 11.05 -26.04
N ALA A 194 30.10 12.22 -26.55
CA ALA A 194 31.26 12.39 -27.41
C ALA A 194 32.57 12.05 -26.68
N ARG A 195 32.71 12.42 -25.38
CA ARG A 195 33.87 12.01 -24.56
C ARG A 195 33.98 10.49 -24.43
N SER A 196 32.85 9.79 -24.44
CA SER A 196 32.77 8.33 -24.29
C SER A 196 32.79 7.59 -25.63
N SER A 197 33.06 8.28 -26.75
CA SER A 197 33.04 7.70 -28.11
C SER A 197 31.69 7.08 -28.51
N LEU A 198 30.59 7.61 -27.98
CA LEU A 198 29.23 7.19 -28.33
C LEU A 198 28.63 8.15 -29.36
N THR A 199 28.04 7.58 -30.41
CA THR A 199 27.30 8.34 -31.43
C THR A 199 25.83 8.36 -31.06
N ALA A 200 25.22 9.56 -31.09
CA ALA A 200 23.80 9.72 -30.86
C ALA A 200 23.15 10.62 -31.91
N GLU A 201 21.86 10.38 -32.16
CA GLU A 201 21.01 11.20 -33.01
C GLU A 201 19.77 11.64 -32.22
N LEU A 202 19.43 12.93 -32.34
CA LEU A 202 18.22 13.48 -31.75
C LEU A 202 17.07 13.47 -32.77
N GLU A 203 15.99 12.78 -32.44
CA GLU A 203 14.71 12.96 -33.12
C GLU A 203 13.88 14.03 -32.39
N GLU A 204 13.58 15.16 -33.03
CA GLU A 204 12.70 16.21 -32.49
C GLU A 204 11.22 15.79 -32.54
N ARG A 205 10.85 14.76 -31.77
CA ARG A 205 9.46 14.28 -31.63
C ARG A 205 8.88 14.62 -30.25
N ILE A 206 7.59 14.92 -30.20
CA ILE A 206 6.86 15.19 -28.96
C ILE A 206 5.72 14.19 -28.84
N VAL A 207 5.81 13.31 -27.84
CA VAL A 207 4.89 12.17 -27.73
C VAL A 207 4.34 12.05 -26.33
N ALA A 208 3.02 12.11 -26.20
CA ALA A 208 2.32 11.74 -24.97
C ALA A 208 2.25 10.22 -24.86
N GLY A 209 2.63 9.65 -23.72
CA GLY A 209 2.66 8.21 -23.54
C GLY A 209 2.74 7.76 -22.09
N VAL A 210 2.80 6.44 -21.92
CA VAL A 210 2.98 5.79 -20.62
C VAL A 210 4.46 5.48 -20.42
N PHE A 211 5.06 6.13 -19.43
CA PHE A 211 6.47 6.03 -19.08
C PHE A 211 6.55 5.94 -17.55
N SER A 212 6.82 4.75 -17.02
CA SER A 212 6.98 4.53 -15.57
C SER A 212 8.46 4.35 -15.25
N PHE A 213 8.98 5.22 -14.37
CA PHE A 213 10.36 5.17 -13.87
C PHE A 213 10.44 4.97 -12.36
N ASP A 214 9.32 4.65 -11.69
CA ASP A 214 9.20 4.61 -10.21
C ASP A 214 10.18 3.64 -9.54
N ARG A 215 10.76 2.73 -10.33
CA ARG A 215 11.78 1.78 -9.89
C ARG A 215 13.17 2.37 -9.76
N LEU A 216 13.46 3.53 -10.36
CA LEU A 216 14.82 4.07 -10.39
C LEU A 216 15.26 4.69 -9.03
N PRO A 217 14.40 5.42 -8.31
CA PRO A 217 14.67 5.74 -6.90
C PRO A 217 14.94 4.48 -6.07
N MET A 218 14.16 3.42 -6.25
CA MET A 218 14.39 2.14 -5.56
C MET A 218 15.76 1.53 -5.91
N VAL A 219 16.21 1.66 -7.16
CA VAL A 219 17.53 1.22 -7.61
C VAL A 219 18.64 2.01 -6.90
N GLN A 220 18.47 3.33 -6.77
CA GLN A 220 19.42 4.18 -6.04
C GLN A 220 19.43 3.84 -4.54
N ASP A 221 18.26 3.62 -3.94
CA ASP A 221 18.11 3.22 -2.55
C ASP A 221 18.80 1.88 -2.27
N LEU A 222 18.58 0.86 -3.11
CA LEU A 222 19.23 -0.44 -2.95
C LEU A 222 20.76 -0.34 -3.02
N ARG A 223 21.29 0.52 -3.89
CA ARG A 223 22.74 0.71 -4.05
C ARG A 223 23.33 1.48 -2.86
N SER A 224 22.69 2.57 -2.45
CA SER A 224 23.18 3.43 -1.37
C SER A 224 23.03 2.79 0.02
N ALA A 225 22.00 1.96 0.22
CA ALA A 225 21.70 1.34 1.50
C ALA A 225 22.36 -0.03 1.72
N THR A 226 23.39 -0.41 0.95
CA THR A 226 23.99 -1.76 1.00
C THR A 226 24.40 -2.19 2.41
N GLU A 227 25.02 -1.29 3.19
CA GLU A 227 25.43 -1.57 4.57
C GLU A 227 24.21 -1.75 5.51
N LEU A 228 23.19 -0.92 5.34
CA LEU A 228 21.94 -1.00 6.10
C LEU A 228 21.20 -2.30 5.80
N LEU A 229 21.13 -2.71 4.53
CA LEU A 229 20.53 -3.96 4.09
C LEU A 229 21.27 -5.16 4.70
N ALA A 230 22.59 -5.12 4.74
CA ALA A 230 23.41 -6.18 5.34
C ALA A 230 23.22 -6.30 6.86
N GLY A 231 22.91 -5.19 7.55
CA GLY A 231 22.70 -5.17 8.99
C GLY A 231 21.36 -5.72 9.46
N HIS A 232 20.38 -5.93 8.57
CA HIS A 232 19.04 -6.39 8.97
C HIS A 232 18.89 -7.91 8.85
N PRO A 233 18.53 -8.64 9.92
CA PRO A 233 18.55 -10.11 9.94
C PRO A 233 17.62 -10.74 8.90
N VAL A 234 16.42 -10.18 8.71
CA VAL A 234 15.47 -10.64 7.66
C VAL A 234 16.05 -10.47 6.25
N ILE A 235 16.74 -9.35 5.98
CA ILE A 235 17.27 -9.08 4.64
C ILE A 235 18.48 -9.97 4.36
N ALA A 236 19.38 -10.12 5.35
CA ALA A 236 20.48 -11.07 5.26
C ALA A 236 19.99 -12.51 5.01
N ALA A 237 18.94 -12.95 5.72
CA ALA A 237 18.33 -14.26 5.51
C ALA A 237 17.74 -14.43 4.10
N LEU A 238 17.09 -13.40 3.55
CA LEU A 238 16.60 -13.39 2.15
C LEU A 238 17.72 -13.53 1.12
N THR A 239 18.93 -13.06 1.42
CA THR A 239 20.11 -13.29 0.57
C THR A 239 20.75 -14.67 0.74
N GLY A 240 20.20 -15.51 1.62
CA GLY A 240 20.69 -16.86 1.88
C GLY A 240 21.76 -16.97 2.95
N ASP A 241 21.95 -15.96 3.80
CA ASP A 241 22.91 -16.01 4.91
C ASP A 241 22.51 -17.13 5.90
N PRO A 242 23.36 -18.17 6.11
CA PRO A 242 23.04 -19.28 7.00
C PRO A 242 22.95 -18.90 8.48
N GLU A 243 23.72 -17.89 8.92
CA GLU A 243 23.73 -17.43 10.30
C GLU A 243 22.48 -16.60 10.59
N ALA A 244 22.09 -15.71 9.67
CA ALA A 244 20.84 -14.97 9.79
C ALA A 244 19.61 -15.89 9.73
N ASN A 245 19.61 -16.89 8.84
CA ASN A 245 18.55 -17.90 8.80
C ASN A 245 18.46 -18.70 10.10
N ARG A 246 19.60 -19.08 10.68
CA ARG A 246 19.62 -19.75 11.98
C ARG A 246 19.14 -18.83 13.09
N ALA A 247 19.59 -17.58 13.12
CA ALA A 247 19.16 -16.60 14.11
C ALA A 247 17.64 -16.35 14.06
N LEU A 248 17.04 -16.22 12.87
CA LEU A 248 15.59 -16.09 12.72
C LEU A 248 14.83 -17.37 13.09
N ALA A 249 15.39 -18.54 12.78
CA ALA A 249 14.81 -19.83 13.18
C ALA A 249 14.96 -20.12 14.67
N GLU A 250 16.01 -19.61 15.32
CA GLU A 250 16.22 -19.68 16.76
C GLU A 250 15.41 -18.60 17.49
N ASP A 251 15.14 -17.46 16.85
CA ASP A 251 14.17 -16.45 17.29
C ASP A 251 12.71 -16.93 17.18
N ASP A 252 12.46 -18.10 16.58
CA ASP A 252 11.21 -18.88 16.74
C ASP A 252 11.04 -19.39 18.19
N THR A 253 12.09 -19.36 19.02
CA THR A 253 11.93 -19.46 20.49
C THR A 253 11.31 -18.20 21.12
N GLY A 254 11.16 -17.14 20.32
CA GLY A 254 10.47 -15.88 20.59
C GLY A 254 8.98 -15.87 20.24
N TYR A 255 8.39 -16.99 19.77
CA TYR A 255 6.96 -17.23 20.03
C TYR A 255 6.80 -17.48 21.54
N ARG A 256 6.97 -16.43 22.35
CA ARG A 256 6.27 -16.36 23.62
C ARG A 256 4.81 -16.45 23.21
N ALA A 257 4.12 -17.52 23.59
CA ALA A 257 2.68 -17.60 23.44
C ALA A 257 2.16 -16.23 23.85
N PRO A 258 1.64 -15.42 22.90
CA PRO A 258 1.30 -14.04 23.21
C PRO A 258 0.40 -14.12 24.44
N ALA A 259 0.64 -13.23 25.41
CA ALA A 259 -0.32 -13.00 26.47
C ALA A 259 -1.70 -13.05 25.81
N GLY A 260 -2.56 -13.96 26.27
CA GLY A 260 -3.89 -14.06 25.71
C GLY A 260 -4.51 -12.66 25.73
N ALA A 261 -5.47 -12.39 24.84
CA ALA A 261 -6.26 -11.16 24.87
C ALA A 261 -6.60 -10.71 26.32
N ASP A 262 -6.90 -11.70 27.15
CA ASP A 262 -7.29 -11.55 28.54
C ASP A 262 -6.15 -11.32 29.55
N ASP A 263 -4.90 -11.59 29.17
CA ASP A 263 -3.71 -11.44 30.02
C ASP A 263 -3.07 -10.04 29.90
N ILE A 264 -3.48 -9.25 28.90
CA ILE A 264 -2.99 -7.88 28.69
C ILE A 264 -3.74 -6.95 29.66
N PRO A 265 -3.05 -6.20 30.54
CA PRO A 265 -3.71 -5.23 31.39
C PRO A 265 -4.44 -4.18 30.54
N PRO A 266 -5.68 -3.78 30.90
CA PRO A 266 -6.42 -2.74 30.19
C PRO A 266 -5.64 -1.45 29.93
N GLN A 267 -4.72 -1.08 30.83
CA GLN A 267 -3.89 0.12 30.71
C GLN A 267 -2.83 0.04 29.60
N SER A 268 -2.55 -1.17 29.12
CA SER A 268 -1.57 -1.47 28.07
C SER A 268 -2.23 -1.82 26.74
N GLU A 269 -3.56 -1.72 26.65
CA GLU A 269 -4.36 -2.09 25.49
C GLU A 269 -4.76 -0.84 24.71
N TYR A 270 -4.31 -0.72 23.46
CA TYR A 270 -4.51 0.44 22.59
C TYR A 270 -5.30 0.08 21.33
N LEU A 271 -6.21 -0.89 21.44
CA LEU A 271 -7.09 -1.26 20.35
C LEU A 271 -8.11 -0.15 20.13
N VAL A 272 -8.19 0.33 18.88
CA VAL A 272 -9.09 1.42 18.47
C VAL A 272 -10.29 0.88 17.69
N LEU A 273 -10.19 -0.35 17.19
CA LEU A 273 -11.25 -1.09 16.52
C LEU A 273 -11.38 -2.47 17.14
N ASP A 274 -12.52 -3.14 16.92
CA ASP A 274 -12.74 -4.50 17.39
C ASP A 274 -11.60 -5.43 16.93
N ALA A 275 -11.22 -6.39 17.76
CA ALA A 275 -10.23 -7.40 17.39
C ALA A 275 -10.62 -8.75 17.99
N ASP A 276 -10.72 -9.78 17.14
CA ASP A 276 -10.92 -11.14 17.63
C ASP A 276 -9.62 -11.72 18.23
N ALA A 277 -9.73 -12.88 18.87
CA ALA A 277 -8.60 -13.52 19.53
C ALA A 277 -7.43 -13.87 18.58
N SER A 278 -7.67 -14.05 17.28
CA SER A 278 -6.60 -14.31 16.30
C SER A 278 -5.88 -13.00 15.92
N GLN A 279 -6.61 -11.92 15.73
CA GLN A 279 -6.07 -10.60 15.44
C GLN A 279 -5.29 -10.04 16.64
N GLN A 280 -5.79 -10.24 17.87
CA GLN A 280 -5.06 -9.84 19.08
C GLN A 280 -3.74 -10.60 19.25
N LYS A 281 -3.68 -11.90 18.89
CA LYS A 281 -2.41 -12.65 18.90
C LYS A 281 -1.38 -12.03 17.97
N VAL A 282 -1.80 -11.59 16.79
CA VAL A 282 -0.94 -10.88 15.83
C VAL A 282 -0.40 -9.60 16.46
N ILE A 283 -1.27 -8.79 17.08
CA ILE A 283 -0.89 -7.52 17.72
C ILE A 283 0.11 -7.77 18.85
N SER A 284 -0.17 -8.72 19.73
CA SER A 284 0.72 -9.08 20.84
C SER A 284 2.08 -9.60 20.37
N ALA A 285 2.13 -10.41 19.32
CA ALA A 285 3.39 -10.89 18.75
C ALA A 285 4.19 -9.75 18.10
N ALA A 286 3.53 -8.84 17.38
CA ALA A 286 4.20 -7.66 16.83
C ALA A 286 4.76 -6.75 17.93
N LEU A 287 4.00 -6.55 19.02
CA LEU A 287 4.47 -5.80 20.19
C LEU A 287 5.67 -6.45 20.89
N ALA A 288 5.76 -7.78 20.87
CA ALA A 288 6.91 -8.51 21.38
C ALA A 288 8.16 -8.35 20.50
N GLY A 289 8.05 -7.72 19.32
CA GLY A 289 9.14 -7.49 18.39
C GLY A 289 9.27 -8.55 17.29
N SER A 290 8.32 -9.48 17.18
CA SER A 290 8.39 -10.56 16.19
C SER A 290 8.20 -10.05 14.76
N HIS A 291 8.92 -10.65 13.82
CA HIS A 291 8.68 -10.52 12.38
C HIS A 291 7.57 -11.49 11.97
N LEU A 292 6.48 -11.01 11.38
CA LEU A 292 5.27 -11.81 11.14
C LEU A 292 4.86 -11.83 9.68
N VAL A 293 4.45 -13.00 9.21
CA VAL A 293 3.68 -13.16 7.97
C VAL A 293 2.26 -13.55 8.36
N ILE A 294 1.29 -12.72 7.99
CA ILE A 294 -0.12 -12.90 8.37
C ILE A 294 -0.90 -13.20 7.10
N GLU A 295 -1.44 -14.42 7.02
CA GLU A 295 -2.32 -14.82 5.94
C GLU A 295 -3.77 -14.78 6.41
N GLY A 296 -4.61 -14.03 5.68
CA GLY A 296 -6.03 -13.90 6.01
C GLY A 296 -6.88 -13.94 4.74
N PRO A 297 -7.90 -14.81 4.64
CA PRO A 297 -8.89 -14.76 3.57
C PRO A 297 -9.55 -13.39 3.41
N PRO A 298 -10.17 -13.08 2.26
CA PRO A 298 -10.97 -11.87 2.09
C PRO A 298 -12.05 -11.77 3.19
N GLY A 299 -12.24 -10.57 3.76
CA GLY A 299 -13.23 -10.32 4.82
C GLY A 299 -12.81 -10.65 6.26
N THR A 300 -11.56 -11.07 6.49
CA THR A 300 -11.04 -11.39 7.85
C THR A 300 -10.52 -10.19 8.66
N GLY A 301 -10.88 -8.96 8.26
CA GLY A 301 -10.48 -7.75 9.00
C GLY A 301 -8.98 -7.44 8.97
N LYS A 302 -8.29 -7.73 7.85
CA LYS A 302 -6.85 -7.41 7.71
C LYS A 302 -6.55 -5.92 7.89
N SER A 303 -7.30 -5.04 7.22
CA SER A 303 -7.16 -3.58 7.35
C SER A 303 -7.45 -3.09 8.77
N GLN A 304 -8.41 -3.71 9.44
CA GLN A 304 -8.74 -3.45 10.85
C GLN A 304 -7.58 -3.85 11.79
N THR A 305 -6.96 -5.01 11.54
CA THR A 305 -5.78 -5.45 12.29
C THR A 305 -4.59 -4.49 12.09
N ILE A 306 -4.37 -4.02 10.86
CA ILE A 306 -3.31 -3.05 10.54
C ILE A 306 -3.57 -1.71 11.23
N ALA A 307 -4.80 -1.19 11.19
CA ALA A 307 -5.16 0.06 11.87
C ALA A 307 -4.92 -0.04 13.39
N ASN A 308 -5.29 -1.16 14.01
CA ASN A 308 -5.00 -1.44 15.41
C ASN A 308 -3.48 -1.50 15.71
N LEU A 309 -2.68 -2.11 14.84
CA LEU A 309 -1.21 -2.11 14.97
C LEU A 309 -0.64 -0.69 14.91
N ILE A 310 -1.07 0.12 13.93
CA ILE A 310 -0.63 1.51 13.77
C ILE A 310 -0.96 2.31 15.02
N ALA A 311 -2.22 2.27 15.49
CA ALA A 311 -2.64 2.98 16.68
C ALA A 311 -1.86 2.55 17.93
N THR A 312 -1.65 1.24 18.10
CA THR A 312 -0.93 0.69 19.25
C THR A 312 0.54 1.13 19.26
N PHE A 313 1.24 1.01 18.14
CA PHE A 313 2.64 1.43 18.05
C PHE A 313 2.80 2.95 18.21
N SER A 314 1.89 3.74 17.64
CA SER A 314 1.85 5.19 17.81
C SER A 314 1.63 5.59 19.27
N ALA A 315 0.71 4.92 19.98
CA ALA A 315 0.48 5.15 21.41
C ALA A 315 1.72 4.83 22.27
N LEU A 316 2.55 3.89 21.82
CA LEU A 316 3.85 3.56 22.44
C LEU A 316 5.00 4.48 21.98
N GLY A 317 4.70 5.56 21.24
CA GLY A 317 5.69 6.53 20.76
C GLY A 317 6.60 6.00 19.66
N LYS A 318 6.21 4.93 18.96
CA LYS A 318 6.95 4.39 17.81
C LYS A 318 6.57 5.12 16.54
N ARG A 319 7.49 5.14 15.57
CA ARG A 319 7.23 5.58 14.20
C ARG A 319 6.84 4.35 13.38
N VAL A 320 5.76 4.45 12.62
CA VAL A 320 5.24 3.35 11.80
C VAL A 320 5.29 3.77 10.33
N LEU A 321 5.93 2.95 9.50
CA LEU A 321 5.88 3.07 8.05
C LEU A 321 4.95 1.98 7.52
N PHE A 322 3.82 2.38 6.96
CA PHE A 322 2.89 1.46 6.31
C PHE A 322 3.05 1.56 4.79
N VAL A 323 3.33 0.42 4.16
CA VAL A 323 3.53 0.31 2.72
C VAL A 323 2.56 -0.72 2.16
N ALA A 324 1.91 -0.40 1.05
CA ALA A 324 1.04 -1.31 0.32
C ALA A 324 1.19 -1.07 -1.19
N GLU A 325 0.96 -2.10 -1.99
CA GLU A 325 1.03 -2.02 -3.45
C GLU A 325 -0.13 -1.21 -4.05
N LYS A 326 -1.34 -1.33 -3.46
CA LYS A 326 -2.56 -0.74 -4.01
C LYS A 326 -3.04 0.45 -3.18
N ARG A 327 -3.48 1.51 -3.86
CA ARG A 327 -4.07 2.69 -3.20
C ARG A 327 -5.26 2.33 -2.32
N ALA A 328 -6.15 1.48 -2.81
CA ALA A 328 -7.32 1.01 -2.07
C ALA A 328 -6.98 0.34 -0.74
N ALA A 329 -5.80 -0.29 -0.60
CA ALA A 329 -5.38 -0.90 0.65
C ALA A 329 -4.92 0.16 1.67
N ILE A 330 -4.31 1.24 1.20
CA ILE A 330 -3.96 2.41 2.03
C ILE A 330 -5.25 3.08 2.51
N GLU A 331 -6.16 3.37 1.58
CA GLU A 331 -7.45 4.01 1.86
C GLU A 331 -8.29 3.21 2.86
N ALA A 332 -8.37 1.89 2.70
CA ALA A 332 -9.11 1.04 3.64
C ALA A 332 -8.57 1.08 5.08
N VAL A 333 -7.28 1.36 5.28
CA VAL A 333 -6.67 1.51 6.61
C VAL A 333 -6.83 2.93 7.13
N THR A 334 -6.65 3.94 6.27
CA THR A 334 -6.84 5.35 6.66
C THR A 334 -8.29 5.65 7.00
N ASP A 335 -9.26 5.12 6.25
CA ASP A 335 -10.69 5.29 6.51
C ASP A 335 -11.07 4.73 7.89
N ASN A 336 -10.51 3.57 8.24
CA ASN A 336 -10.67 2.99 9.57
C ASN A 336 -10.15 3.91 10.68
N LEU A 337 -8.99 4.56 10.48
CA LEU A 337 -8.44 5.54 11.42
C LEU A 337 -9.27 6.84 11.47
N VAL A 338 -9.83 7.27 10.34
CA VAL A 338 -10.78 8.40 10.28
C VAL A 338 -12.02 8.11 11.12
N THR A 339 -12.57 6.87 11.09
CA THR A 339 -13.77 6.55 11.89
C THR A 339 -13.57 6.65 13.40
N VAL A 340 -12.33 6.70 13.87
CA VAL A 340 -11.95 6.81 15.29
C VAL A 340 -11.20 8.12 15.58
N ASP A 341 -11.29 9.11 14.68
CA ASP A 341 -10.67 10.43 14.79
C ASP A 341 -9.13 10.39 14.97
N LEU A 342 -8.46 9.43 14.32
CA LEU A 342 -7.01 9.23 14.33
C LEU A 342 -6.35 9.45 12.97
N ASP A 343 -7.03 10.12 12.04
CA ASP A 343 -6.51 10.47 10.72
C ASP A 343 -5.27 11.37 10.80
N GLY A 344 -5.22 12.27 11.79
CA GLY A 344 -4.07 13.14 12.05
C GLY A 344 -2.76 12.40 12.43
N LEU A 345 -2.81 11.09 12.72
CA LEU A 345 -1.61 10.27 12.94
C LEU A 345 -0.94 9.82 11.64
N VAL A 346 -1.64 9.92 10.51
CA VAL A 346 -1.16 9.40 9.23
C VAL A 346 -0.61 10.52 8.38
N PHE A 347 0.61 10.33 7.88
CA PHE A 347 1.21 11.20 6.90
C PHE A 347 1.28 10.48 5.55
N ASP A 348 0.33 10.81 4.66
CA ASP A 348 0.26 10.21 3.32
C ASP A 348 1.20 10.93 2.36
N LEU A 349 2.33 10.28 2.05
CA LEU A 349 3.40 10.81 1.20
C LEU A 349 3.23 10.48 -0.29
N HIS A 350 2.10 9.89 -0.69
CA HIS A 350 1.94 9.37 -2.05
C HIS A 350 1.48 10.45 -3.06
N GLY A 351 2.16 10.53 -4.21
CA GLY A 351 1.79 11.32 -5.40
C GLY A 351 2.69 12.54 -5.68
N ASN A 352 3.05 12.78 -6.95
CA ASN A 352 3.87 13.93 -7.38
C ASN A 352 3.14 15.29 -7.26
N LYS A 353 1.90 15.29 -6.76
CA LYS A 353 1.08 16.49 -6.54
C LYS A 353 1.21 17.07 -5.12
N LEU A 354 1.90 16.40 -4.21
CA LEU A 354 2.14 16.93 -2.87
C LEU A 354 3.23 18.01 -2.93
N SER A 355 2.80 19.25 -3.07
CA SER A 355 3.69 20.40 -2.90
C SER A 355 4.25 20.42 -1.48
N ARG A 356 5.50 20.86 -1.30
CA ARG A 356 6.11 21.06 0.04
C ARG A 356 5.21 21.87 0.98
N ARG A 357 4.40 22.77 0.40
CA ARG A 357 3.41 23.57 1.13
C ARG A 357 2.28 22.73 1.72
N GLN A 358 1.74 21.76 0.99
CA GLN A 358 0.69 20.87 1.49
C GLN A 358 1.20 19.96 2.59
N ILE A 359 2.42 19.42 2.43
CA ILE A 359 3.14 18.64 3.45
C ILE A 359 3.29 19.46 4.73
N ALA A 360 3.79 20.70 4.62
CA ALA A 360 3.95 21.59 5.77
C ALA A 360 2.61 21.94 6.44
N GLN A 361 1.54 22.13 5.65
CA GLN A 361 0.21 22.40 6.18
C GLN A 361 -0.36 21.22 6.97
N GLN A 362 -0.28 20.00 6.42
CA GLN A 362 -0.72 18.79 7.12
C GLN A 362 0.03 18.59 8.44
N LEU A 363 1.35 18.80 8.44
CA LEU A 363 2.15 18.73 9.65
C LEU A 363 1.74 19.79 10.67
N HIS A 364 1.47 21.03 10.22
CA HIS A 364 1.00 22.10 11.09
C HIS A 364 -0.34 21.76 11.74
N ASP A 365 -1.31 21.30 10.94
CA ASP A 365 -2.65 20.96 11.41
C ASP A 365 -2.61 19.81 12.43
N ALA A 366 -1.80 18.78 12.17
CA ALA A 366 -1.60 17.65 13.09
C ALA A 366 -0.97 18.09 14.42
N LEU A 367 0.03 18.99 14.40
CA LEU A 367 0.66 19.51 15.61
C LEU A 367 -0.27 20.41 16.43
N GLU A 368 -1.07 21.25 15.76
CA GLU A 368 -2.09 22.08 16.41
C GLU A 368 -3.15 21.22 17.10
N GLN A 369 -3.66 20.19 16.42
CA GLN A 369 -4.60 19.24 17.00
C GLN A 369 -4.00 18.53 18.22
N ALA A 370 -2.77 18.01 18.12
CA ALA A 370 -2.10 17.35 19.23
C ALA A 370 -1.91 18.27 20.44
N GLY A 371 -1.64 19.57 20.22
CA GLY A 371 -1.49 20.56 21.28
C GLY A 371 -2.79 20.93 22.01
N GLN A 372 -3.95 20.73 21.37
CA GLN A 372 -5.26 21.08 21.91
C GLN A 372 -5.93 19.95 22.71
N GLN A 373 -5.44 18.71 22.58
CA GLN A 373 -6.05 17.56 23.26
C GLN A 373 -5.65 17.48 24.73
N ALA A 374 -6.67 17.45 25.61
CA ALA A 374 -6.47 17.22 27.02
C ALA A 374 -6.07 15.75 27.29
N PRO A 375 -5.17 15.47 28.25
CA PRO A 375 -4.81 14.10 28.57
C PRO A 375 -6.04 13.32 29.05
N PRO A 376 -6.28 12.11 28.50
CA PRO A 376 -7.43 11.30 28.90
C PRO A 376 -7.30 10.85 30.36
N ARG A 377 -8.43 10.60 31.01
CA ARG A 377 -8.50 10.03 32.38
C ARG A 377 -9.15 8.65 32.34
N PRO A 378 -8.45 7.61 31.87
CA PRO A 378 -9.08 6.32 31.59
C PRO A 378 -9.19 5.41 32.81
N ALA A 379 -8.84 5.87 34.02
CA ALA A 379 -8.74 5.03 35.22
C ALA A 379 -10.05 4.26 35.52
N ASP A 380 -11.19 4.93 35.44
CA ASP A 380 -12.51 4.31 35.69
C ASP A 380 -12.86 3.29 34.59
N LEU A 381 -12.54 3.60 33.33
CA LEU A 381 -12.74 2.71 32.19
C LEU A 381 -11.88 1.44 32.31
N HIS A 382 -10.60 1.59 32.61
CA HIS A 382 -9.68 0.47 32.82
C HIS A 382 -10.11 -0.41 33.99
N THR A 383 -10.57 0.20 35.09
CA THR A 383 -11.08 -0.54 36.25
C THR A 383 -12.34 -1.32 35.90
N GLY A 384 -13.27 -0.69 35.15
CA GLY A 384 -14.47 -1.35 34.64
C GLY A 384 -14.15 -2.52 33.71
N LEU A 385 -13.23 -2.32 32.76
CA LEU A 385 -12.82 -3.37 31.82
C LEU A 385 -12.18 -4.56 32.54
N ALA A 386 -11.26 -4.30 33.49
CA ALA A 386 -10.67 -5.35 34.32
C ALA A 386 -11.76 -6.14 35.08
N HIS A 387 -12.72 -5.43 35.70
CA HIS A 387 -13.81 -6.07 36.43
C HIS A 387 -14.66 -6.99 35.55
N TYR A 388 -15.11 -6.51 34.39
CA TYR A 388 -15.95 -7.31 33.49
C TYR A 388 -15.20 -8.46 32.82
N ARG A 389 -13.90 -8.28 32.53
CA ARG A 389 -13.03 -9.35 32.02
C ARG A 389 -12.89 -10.46 33.06
N GLU A 390 -12.61 -10.12 34.32
CA GLU A 390 -12.55 -11.09 35.42
C GLU A 390 -13.89 -11.82 35.64
N GLU A 391 -15.02 -11.11 35.62
CA GLU A 391 -16.34 -11.73 35.75
C GLU A 391 -16.62 -12.74 34.62
N THR A 392 -16.30 -12.36 33.38
CA THR A 392 -16.50 -13.20 32.20
C THR A 392 -15.60 -14.44 32.23
N LEU A 393 -14.31 -14.26 32.52
CA LEU A 393 -13.35 -15.36 32.65
C LEU A 393 -13.74 -16.32 33.77
N ARG A 394 -14.18 -15.80 34.92
CA ARG A 394 -14.67 -16.62 36.02
C ARG A 394 -15.88 -17.46 35.58
N HIS A 395 -16.82 -16.86 34.85
CA HIS A 395 -17.98 -17.59 34.35
C HIS A 395 -17.58 -18.74 33.41
N ILE A 396 -16.64 -18.49 32.48
CA ILE A 396 -16.09 -19.51 31.58
C ILE A 396 -15.42 -20.62 32.40
N GLN A 397 -14.55 -20.28 33.35
CA GLN A 397 -13.88 -21.26 34.21
C GLN A 397 -14.88 -22.11 34.99
N GLU A 398 -15.87 -21.51 35.64
CA GLU A 398 -16.93 -22.23 36.38
C GLU A 398 -17.75 -23.16 35.47
N PHE A 399 -17.98 -22.77 34.21
CA PHE A 399 -18.72 -23.57 33.24
C PHE A 399 -17.95 -24.81 32.76
N HIS A 400 -16.62 -24.73 32.74
CA HIS A 400 -15.73 -25.83 32.36
C HIS A 400 -15.17 -26.63 33.55
N GLN A 401 -15.34 -26.16 34.78
CA GLN A 401 -14.86 -26.86 35.98
C GLN A 401 -15.74 -28.07 36.33
N PRO A 402 -15.16 -29.27 36.53
CA PRO A 402 -15.91 -30.43 37.00
C PRO A 402 -16.50 -30.20 38.40
N LEU A 403 -17.80 -30.42 38.55
CA LEU A 403 -18.48 -30.23 39.83
C LEU A 403 -18.52 -31.54 40.64
N THR A 404 -18.10 -31.49 41.90
CA THR A 404 -18.27 -32.59 42.85
C THR A 404 -19.73 -32.72 43.31
N PRO A 405 -20.25 -33.95 43.50
CA PRO A 405 -19.56 -35.24 43.45
C PRO A 405 -19.46 -35.87 42.05
N TRP A 406 -20.10 -35.29 41.03
CA TRP A 406 -20.26 -35.93 39.72
C TRP A 406 -19.00 -35.97 38.87
N GLN A 407 -18.02 -35.12 39.16
CA GLN A 407 -16.79 -35.00 38.37
C GLN A 407 -17.06 -34.67 36.88
N VAL A 408 -18.18 -33.98 36.61
CA VAL A 408 -18.60 -33.54 35.28
C VAL A 408 -18.85 -32.03 35.33
N SER A 409 -18.35 -31.31 34.33
CA SER A 409 -18.59 -29.86 34.20
C SER A 409 -19.96 -29.56 33.59
N PRO A 410 -20.53 -28.37 33.84
CA PRO A 410 -21.74 -27.90 33.15
C PRO A 410 -21.65 -28.03 31.63
N HIS A 411 -20.51 -27.65 31.02
CA HIS A 411 -20.25 -27.80 29.59
C HIS A 411 -20.39 -29.27 29.15
N GLN A 412 -19.66 -30.19 29.81
CA GLN A 412 -19.71 -31.62 29.48
C GLN A 412 -21.12 -32.21 29.64
N ALA A 413 -21.84 -31.82 30.69
CA ALA A 413 -23.20 -32.28 30.93
C ALA A 413 -24.14 -31.82 29.80
N ILE A 414 -24.04 -30.56 29.38
CA ILE A 414 -24.84 -30.02 28.27
C ILE A 414 -24.48 -30.72 26.95
N THR A 415 -23.20 -30.85 26.63
CA THR A 415 -22.74 -31.56 25.42
C THR A 415 -23.26 -33.00 25.38
N HIS A 416 -23.20 -33.71 26.52
CA HIS A 416 -23.68 -35.09 26.60
C HIS A 416 -25.20 -35.18 26.46
N LEU A 417 -25.95 -34.26 27.10
CA LEU A 417 -27.42 -34.20 26.99
C LEU A 417 -27.90 -33.86 25.58
N MET A 418 -27.18 -33.01 24.84
CA MET A 418 -27.49 -32.72 23.44
C MET A 418 -27.31 -33.97 22.54
N GLY A 419 -26.42 -34.88 22.91
CA GLY A 419 -26.21 -36.16 22.23
C GLY A 419 -27.17 -37.28 22.67
N CYS A 420 -28.03 -37.06 23.67
CA CYS A 420 -28.91 -38.11 24.18
C CYS A 420 -30.06 -38.44 23.21
N PRO A 421 -30.25 -39.72 22.83
CA PRO A 421 -31.37 -40.16 22.00
C PRO A 421 -32.74 -39.80 22.62
N PRO A 422 -33.79 -39.58 21.80
CA PRO A 422 -35.13 -39.22 22.29
C PRO A 422 -35.73 -40.21 23.29
N ALA A 423 -35.31 -41.48 23.21
CA ALA A 423 -35.73 -42.54 24.14
C ALA A 423 -35.30 -42.30 25.60
N HIS A 424 -34.29 -41.45 25.82
CA HIS A 424 -33.78 -41.10 27.15
C HIS A 424 -34.27 -39.73 27.63
N HIS A 425 -35.20 -39.09 26.91
CA HIS A 425 -35.76 -37.80 27.32
C HIS A 425 -36.87 -38.01 28.35
N THR A 426 -36.76 -37.33 29.49
CA THR A 426 -37.80 -37.36 30.54
C THR A 426 -38.68 -36.11 30.47
N ARG A 427 -39.98 -36.27 30.73
CA ARG A 427 -40.92 -35.13 30.91
C ARG A 427 -40.89 -34.58 32.34
N LEU A 428 -40.12 -35.20 33.24
CA LEU A 428 -40.00 -34.79 34.63
C LEU A 428 -39.29 -33.42 34.71
N ARG A 429 -40.02 -32.39 35.09
CA ARG A 429 -39.44 -31.06 35.38
C ARG A 429 -39.09 -30.96 36.85
N LEU A 430 -37.80 -30.97 37.15
CA LEU A 430 -37.31 -30.66 38.49
C LEU A 430 -37.41 -29.14 38.71
N ARG A 431 -38.23 -28.72 39.69
CA ARG A 431 -38.39 -27.31 40.08
C ARG A 431 -37.38 -26.95 41.18
N GLY A 432 -36.99 -25.68 41.27
CA GLY A 432 -35.96 -25.15 42.18
C GLY A 432 -36.03 -25.66 43.65
N PRO A 433 -37.21 -25.78 44.28
CA PRO A 433 -37.31 -26.31 45.66
C PRO A 433 -36.92 -27.79 45.80
N ALA A 434 -37.13 -28.60 44.75
CA ALA A 434 -36.77 -30.03 44.74
C ALA A 434 -35.27 -30.24 44.49
N LEU A 435 -34.64 -29.35 43.71
CA LEU A 435 -33.17 -29.32 43.52
C LEU A 435 -32.46 -28.86 44.80
N GLY A 436 -33.04 -27.88 45.52
CA GLY A 436 -32.45 -27.32 46.73
C GLY A 436 -32.47 -28.22 47.97
N ARG A 437 -33.29 -29.28 48.01
CA ARG A 437 -33.35 -30.24 49.13
C ARG A 437 -32.34 -31.39 49.03
N ARG A 438 -31.78 -31.65 47.84
CA ARG A 438 -30.81 -32.74 47.61
C ARG A 438 -29.34 -32.28 47.59
N TYR A 439 -29.07 -30.98 47.51
CA TYR A 439 -27.70 -30.46 47.40
C TYR A 439 -27.47 -29.26 48.33
N PRO A 440 -26.43 -29.27 49.20
CA PRO A 440 -26.11 -28.17 50.10
C PRO A 440 -25.75 -26.90 49.32
N ALA A 441 -25.90 -25.72 49.95
CA ALA A 441 -25.69 -24.42 49.32
C ALA A 441 -24.29 -24.22 48.67
N ALA A 442 -23.28 -25.00 49.08
CA ALA A 442 -21.91 -24.94 48.57
C ALA A 442 -21.74 -25.41 47.11
N SER A 443 -22.69 -26.18 46.55
CA SER A 443 -22.66 -26.62 45.15
C SER A 443 -23.55 -25.79 44.21
N ARG A 444 -24.11 -24.69 44.72
CA ARG A 444 -24.75 -23.68 43.86
C ARG A 444 -23.64 -22.82 43.27
N SER A 445 -23.19 -23.13 42.05
CA SER A 445 -22.55 -22.07 41.27
C SER A 445 -23.54 -20.90 41.21
N ARG A 446 -23.04 -19.69 41.43
CA ARG A 446 -23.86 -18.48 41.44
C ARG A 446 -24.23 -18.10 40.00
N ALA A 447 -24.76 -19.04 39.22
CA ALA A 447 -25.48 -18.77 37.99
C ALA A 447 -26.88 -18.22 38.31
N GLN A 448 -26.93 -17.15 39.10
CA GLN A 448 -28.05 -16.22 39.04
C GLN A 448 -27.69 -15.22 37.94
N PRO A 449 -28.46 -15.12 36.84
CA PRO A 449 -28.38 -13.92 36.03
C PRO A 449 -28.84 -12.78 36.93
N ARG A 450 -27.89 -11.95 37.40
CA ARG A 450 -28.24 -10.66 37.99
C ARG A 450 -29.00 -9.90 36.89
N PRO A 451 -30.23 -9.44 37.11
CA PRO A 451 -30.88 -8.57 36.15
C PRO A 451 -30.11 -7.26 36.15
N GLY A 452 -29.18 -7.12 35.21
CA GLY A 452 -28.59 -5.83 34.87
C GLY A 452 -29.73 -4.92 34.45
N ARG A 453 -29.90 -3.81 35.18
CA ARG A 453 -30.71 -2.69 34.71
C ARG A 453 -30.04 -2.15 33.45
N HIS A 454 -30.47 -2.58 32.28
CA HIS A 454 -30.32 -1.78 31.07
C HIS A 454 -31.49 -0.79 31.00
N PRO A 455 -31.24 0.51 30.75
CA PRO A 455 -32.28 1.43 30.37
C PRO A 455 -32.83 1.03 28.99
N ALA A 456 -34.10 1.33 28.79
CA ALA A 456 -34.91 0.99 27.63
C ALA A 456 -34.21 1.19 26.27
N GLY A 457 -34.46 0.26 25.35
CA GLY A 457 -34.13 0.48 23.94
C GLY A 457 -34.19 -0.76 23.06
N LEU A 458 -35.37 -1.00 22.49
CA LEU A 458 -35.61 -1.61 21.18
C LEU A 458 -35.59 -3.15 21.01
N CYS A 459 -36.57 -3.57 20.21
CA CYS A 459 -36.75 -4.84 19.50
C CYS A 459 -37.27 -6.04 20.29
N GLY A 460 -38.61 -6.09 20.37
CA GLY A 460 -39.35 -7.33 20.65
C GLY A 460 -39.32 -8.28 19.46
N LEU A 461 -39.14 -9.58 19.74
CA LEU A 461 -39.45 -10.67 18.83
C LEU A 461 -40.16 -11.78 19.59
N SER A 462 -41.43 -11.99 19.21
CA SER A 462 -42.29 -13.08 19.66
C SER A 462 -41.97 -14.37 18.88
N PRO A 463 -42.05 -15.57 19.49
CA PRO A 463 -41.55 -16.80 18.90
C PRO A 463 -42.66 -17.55 18.14
N ARG A 464 -42.69 -17.46 16.80
CA ARG A 464 -43.37 -18.46 15.95
C ARG A 464 -42.73 -18.52 14.55
N ARG A 465 -41.90 -19.53 14.29
CA ARG A 465 -41.95 -20.43 13.11
C ARG A 465 -40.76 -21.39 13.10
N ARG A 466 -41.03 -22.62 12.67
CA ARG A 466 -40.14 -23.79 12.61
C ARG A 466 -38.99 -23.58 11.60
N PRO A 467 -37.82 -24.22 11.77
CA PRO A 467 -36.82 -24.27 10.71
C PRO A 467 -37.22 -25.33 9.68
N LEU A 468 -37.27 -24.91 8.41
CA LEU A 468 -37.21 -25.80 7.25
C LEU A 468 -35.73 -26.06 6.96
N VAL A 469 -35.34 -27.31 7.07
CA VAL A 469 -34.11 -27.85 6.49
C VAL A 469 -34.37 -28.04 5.00
N SER A 470 -33.54 -27.45 4.14
CA SER A 470 -33.45 -27.83 2.73
C SER A 470 -31.99 -27.96 2.33
N CYS A 471 -31.57 -29.22 2.16
CA CYS A 471 -30.46 -29.62 1.30
C CYS A 471 -30.59 -28.93 -0.06
N TRP A 472 -29.48 -28.46 -0.64
CA TRP A 472 -29.22 -28.57 -2.07
C TRP A 472 -27.72 -28.68 -2.33
N SER A 473 -27.36 -29.75 -3.03
CA SER A 473 -26.09 -30.03 -3.67
C SER A 473 -26.05 -29.44 -5.08
N GLN A 474 -24.84 -29.41 -5.66
CA GLN A 474 -24.46 -29.11 -7.06
C GLN A 474 -24.49 -27.60 -7.41
N SER A 475 -23.43 -27.00 -7.94
CA SER A 475 -22.47 -27.46 -8.96
C SER A 475 -21.05 -26.98 -8.73
#